data_AF-W2D5N8-F1
#
_entry.id   AF-W2D5N8-F1
#
_cell.length_a   1.000
_cell.length_b   1.000
_cell.length_c   1.000
_cell.angle_alpha   90.00
_cell.angle_beta   90.00
_cell.angle_gamma   90.00
#
_symmetry.space_group_name_H-M   'P 1'
#
loop_
_entity.id
_entity.type
_entity.pdbx_description
1 polymer ?
#
loop_
_entity_poly.entity_id
_entity_poly.type
_entity_poly.pdbx_seq_one_letter_code
_entity_poly.pdbx_strand_id
1 'polypeptide(L)'
;MRGAVATAEYLFLPHHSAIRSLALQGRQYKVIYNSSSLAGQLAAVESGLAVAVLTRCSVPDHLEILGAEHGLGPLEPMEVAVYRSHASLGSKPVDSLYSLLFKTLRISAT
;
A
#
# COMPACT_ATOMS: atom_id res chain seq x y z
N MET A 1 -3.09 23.53 9.14
CA MET A 1 -1.99 22.56 8.91
C MET A 1 -1.31 22.88 7.59
N ARG A 2 -0.02 23.22 7.60
CA ARG A 2 0.79 23.55 6.41
C ARG A 2 1.48 22.26 5.93
N GLY A 3 1.18 21.85 4.69
CA GLY A 3 1.90 20.84 3.89
C GLY A 3 1.88 19.39 4.41
N ALA A 4 1.19 18.49 3.71
CA ALA A 4 1.37 17.05 3.93
C ALA A 4 2.62 16.58 3.18
N VAL A 5 3.48 15.84 3.87
CA VAL A 5 4.72 15.32 3.30
C VAL A 5 4.53 13.82 3.06
N ALA A 6 4.63 13.38 1.81
CA ALA A 6 4.36 12.00 1.43
C ALA A 6 5.63 11.25 1.05
N THR A 7 5.74 9.99 1.48
CA THR A 7 6.68 9.03 0.88
C THR A 7 5.98 8.29 -0.27
N ALA A 8 6.65 8.20 -1.40
CA ALA A 8 6.15 7.50 -2.58
C ALA A 8 7.00 6.27 -2.90
N GLU A 9 6.43 5.30 -3.60
CA GLU A 9 7.20 4.40 -4.47
C GLU A 9 6.93 4.75 -5.94
N TYR A 10 7.90 4.50 -6.81
CA TYR A 10 7.79 4.87 -8.23
C TYR A 10 7.04 3.85 -9.10
N LEU A 11 6.45 2.77 -8.54
CA LEU A 11 5.97 1.65 -9.37
C LEU A 11 4.56 1.10 -9.15
N PHE A 12 3.74 1.55 -8.20
CA PHE A 12 2.39 0.98 -8.05
C PHE A 12 1.24 1.97 -7.89
N LEU A 13 0.05 1.48 -8.27
CA LEU A 13 -1.30 2.06 -8.11
C LEU A 13 -1.58 2.82 -6.79
N PRO A 14 -1.06 2.40 -5.61
CA PRO A 14 -1.31 3.11 -4.35
C PRO A 14 -0.83 4.56 -4.33
N HIS A 15 0.31 4.84 -4.98
CA HIS A 15 0.85 6.20 -5.07
C HIS A 15 -0.08 7.12 -5.88
N HIS A 16 -0.56 6.63 -7.02
CA HIS A 16 -1.50 7.36 -7.86
C HIS A 16 -2.83 7.62 -7.12
N SER A 17 -3.36 6.60 -6.43
CA SER A 17 -4.57 6.73 -5.61
C SER A 17 -4.43 7.78 -4.50
N ALA A 18 -3.28 7.80 -3.82
CA ALA A 18 -3.00 8.75 -2.76
C ALA A 18 -2.89 10.19 -3.26
N ILE A 19 -2.12 10.43 -4.32
CA ILE A 19 -2.01 11.76 -4.94
C ILE A 19 -3.38 12.22 -5.44
N ARG A 20 -4.14 11.34 -6.08
CA ARG A 20 -5.48 11.64 -6.58
C ARG A 20 -6.41 12.02 -5.42
N SER A 21 -6.40 11.25 -4.34
CA SER A 21 -7.19 11.56 -3.14
C SER A 21 -6.83 12.93 -2.55
N LEU A 22 -5.53 13.23 -2.41
CA LEU A 22 -5.06 14.53 -1.92
C LEU A 22 -5.49 15.68 -2.85
N ALA A 23 -5.37 15.48 -4.17
CA ALA A 23 -5.79 16.46 -5.18
C ALA A 23 -7.30 16.72 -5.13
N LEU A 24 -8.13 15.68 -5.02
CA LEU A 24 -9.58 15.78 -4.88
C LEU A 24 -10.02 16.55 -3.63
N GLN A 25 -9.17 16.56 -2.59
CA GLN A 25 -9.41 17.30 -1.35
C GLN A 25 -8.78 18.71 -1.35
N GLY A 26 -8.16 19.13 -2.46
CA GLY A 26 -7.45 20.40 -2.55
C GLY A 26 -6.26 20.51 -1.60
N ARG A 27 -5.70 19.37 -1.14
CA ARG A 27 -4.55 19.36 -0.23
C ARG A 27 -3.26 19.53 -0.98
N GLN A 28 -2.50 20.54 -0.59
CA GLN A 28 -1.11 20.68 -1.02
C GLN A 28 -0.25 19.58 -0.42
N TYR A 29 0.55 18.94 -1.26
CA TYR A 29 1.49 17.90 -0.86
C TYR A 29 2.86 18.13 -1.50
N LYS A 30 3.89 17.57 -0.89
CA LYS A 30 5.23 17.48 -1.47
C LYS A 30 5.79 16.09 -1.22
N VAL A 31 6.27 15.44 -2.27
CA VAL A 31 7.02 14.19 -2.16
C VAL A 31 8.46 14.56 -1.81
N ILE A 32 8.92 14.21 -0.59
CA ILE A 32 10.29 14.51 -0.13
C ILE A 32 11.20 13.29 -0.14
N TYR A 33 10.61 12.09 -0.19
CA TYR A 33 11.32 10.84 -0.05
C TYR A 33 10.64 9.77 -0.89
N ASN A 34 11.45 8.99 -1.61
CA ASN A 34 10.99 7.88 -2.45
C ASN A 34 11.91 6.69 -2.21
N SER A 35 11.32 5.55 -1.84
CA SER A 35 12.03 4.28 -1.65
C SER A 35 11.16 3.14 -2.15
N SER A 36 11.79 2.19 -2.85
CA SER A 36 11.17 0.93 -3.29
C SER A 36 11.13 -0.13 -2.18
N SER A 37 11.57 0.21 -0.96
CA SER A 37 11.60 -0.69 0.19
C SER A 37 10.69 -0.17 1.30
N LEU A 38 9.83 -1.06 1.83
CA LEU A 38 9.01 -0.79 3.02
C LEU A 38 9.85 -0.27 4.18
N ALA A 39 11.03 -0.86 4.42
CA ALA A 39 11.91 -0.44 5.51
C ALA A 39 12.39 1.00 5.34
N GLY A 40 12.67 1.44 4.10
CA GLY A 40 13.05 2.82 3.83
C GLY A 40 11.89 3.80 4.03
N GLN A 41 10.68 3.41 3.62
CA GLN A 41 9.48 4.21 3.86
C GLN A 41 9.19 4.34 5.37
N LEU A 42 9.26 3.24 6.11
CA LEU A 42 9.08 3.24 7.56
C LEU A 42 10.11 4.12 8.26
N ALA A 43 11.40 4.06 7.89
CA ALA A 43 12.42 4.93 8.48
C ALA A 43 12.12 6.43 8.30
N ALA A 44 11.55 6.83 7.16
CA ALA A 44 11.14 8.21 6.93
C ALA A 44 9.91 8.63 7.76
N VAL A 45 8.98 7.70 8.03
CA VAL A 45 7.82 7.94 8.90
C VAL A 45 8.21 7.98 10.36
N GLU A 46 9.02 7.02 10.80
CA GLU A 46 9.48 6.89 12.20
C GLU A 46 10.36 8.06 12.64
N SER A 47 11.08 8.69 11.71
CA SER A 47 11.83 9.92 11.98
C SER A 47 10.95 11.16 12.09
N GLY A 48 9.63 11.05 11.85
CA GLY A 48 8.69 12.17 11.84
C GLY A 48 8.85 13.11 10.65
N LEU A 49 9.64 12.72 9.64
CA LEU A 49 9.91 13.55 8.46
C LEU A 49 8.77 13.51 7.44
N ALA A 50 8.00 12.41 7.40
CA ALA A 50 6.97 12.18 6.39
C ALA A 50 5.81 11.33 6.89
N VAL A 51 4.72 11.34 6.11
CA VAL A 51 3.61 10.38 6.16
C VAL A 51 3.78 9.42 4.97
N ALA A 52 3.52 8.13 5.19
CA ALA A 52 3.55 7.12 4.13
C ALA A 52 2.16 6.56 3.86
N VAL A 53 1.96 6.06 2.64
CA VAL A 53 0.81 5.23 2.28
C VAL A 53 1.27 3.79 2.25
N LEU A 54 0.75 2.99 3.18
CA LEU A 54 1.14 1.59 3.39
C LEU A 54 -0.10 0.69 3.34
N THR A 55 0.09 -0.57 2.99
CA THR A 55 -0.95 -1.60 3.19
C THR A 55 -1.15 -1.84 4.67
N ARG A 56 -2.39 -2.13 5.10
CA ARG A 56 -2.72 -2.34 6.53
C ARG A 56 -1.84 -3.38 7.24
N CYS A 57 -1.51 -4.48 6.56
CA CYS A 57 -0.64 -5.53 7.11
C CYS A 57 0.83 -5.12 7.27
N SER A 58 1.23 -3.98 6.73
CA SER A 58 2.62 -3.48 6.73
C SER A 58 2.79 -2.30 7.69
N VAL A 59 1.72 -1.84 8.35
CA VAL A 59 1.79 -0.76 9.34
C VAL A 59 2.16 -1.35 10.69
N PRO A 60 3.30 -0.96 11.30
CA PRO A 60 3.62 -1.33 12.67
C PRO A 60 2.62 -0.77 13.68
N ASP A 61 2.36 -1.51 14.76
CA ASP A 61 1.37 -1.15 15.79
C ASP A 61 1.65 0.18 16.50
N HIS A 62 2.90 0.65 16.51
CA HIS A 62 3.30 1.91 17.14
C HIS A 62 3.09 3.14 16.26
N LEU A 63 2.71 2.97 14.99
CA LEU A 63 2.42 4.09 14.09
C LEU A 63 0.92 4.39 14.05
N GLU A 64 0.61 5.68 13.95
CA GLU A 64 -0.77 6.15 13.82
C GLU A 64 -1.26 6.03 12.37
N ILE A 65 -2.46 5.48 12.18
CA ILE A 65 -3.13 5.42 10.89
C ILE A 65 -3.97 6.68 10.73
N LEU A 66 -3.70 7.45 9.68
CA LEU A 66 -4.41 8.70 9.39
C LEU A 66 -5.58 8.48 8.41
N GLY A 67 -6.78 8.95 8.76
CA GLY A 67 -7.99 8.85 7.95
C GLY A 67 -8.76 10.16 7.74
N ALA A 68 -10.09 10.05 7.63
CA ALA A 68 -10.99 11.15 7.31
C ALA A 68 -11.00 12.26 8.37
N GLU A 69 -10.81 11.91 9.64
CA GLU A 69 -10.65 12.83 10.76
C GLU A 69 -9.42 13.73 10.63
N HIS A 70 -8.40 13.28 9.91
CA HIS A 70 -7.23 14.07 9.53
C HIS A 70 -7.43 14.86 8.24
N GLY A 71 -8.63 14.78 7.66
CA GLY A 71 -9.02 15.34 6.37
C GLY A 71 -8.32 14.68 5.19
N LEU A 72 -7.96 13.39 5.32
CA LEU A 72 -7.45 12.54 4.24
C LEU A 72 -8.60 11.73 3.62
N GLY A 73 -8.54 11.51 2.32
CA GLY A 73 -9.62 10.86 1.57
C GLY A 73 -9.44 9.36 1.52
N PRO A 74 -10.47 8.62 1.10
CA PRO A 74 -10.35 7.18 0.95
C PRO A 74 -9.33 6.86 -0.14
N LEU A 75 -8.57 5.79 0.09
CA LEU A 75 -7.69 5.19 -0.91
C LEU A 75 -8.41 4.03 -1.59
N GLU A 76 -8.19 3.86 -2.88
CA GLU A 76 -8.69 2.70 -3.62
C GLU A 76 -8.02 1.42 -3.05
N PRO A 77 -8.77 0.33 -2.83
CA PRO A 77 -8.20 -0.92 -2.37
C PRO A 77 -7.13 -1.45 -3.33
N MET A 78 -6.08 -2.05 -2.76
CA MET A 78 -5.07 -2.73 -3.57
C MET A 78 -5.55 -4.12 -3.95
N GLU A 79 -5.61 -4.40 -5.24
CA GLU A 79 -5.96 -5.73 -5.76
C GLU A 79 -4.73 -6.65 -5.78
N VAL A 80 -4.94 -7.93 -5.47
CA VAL A 80 -3.90 -8.97 -5.52
C VAL A 80 -4.37 -10.09 -6.45
N ALA A 81 -3.51 -10.48 -7.38
CA ALA A 81 -3.79 -11.54 -8.34
C ALA A 81 -2.72 -12.65 -8.26
N VAL A 82 -3.16 -13.89 -8.45
CA VAL A 82 -2.28 -15.06 -8.51
C VAL A 82 -2.20 -15.55 -9.94
N TYR A 83 -1.00 -15.52 -10.51
CA TYR A 83 -0.73 -15.99 -11.87
C TYR A 83 0.01 -17.32 -11.84
N ARG A 84 -0.29 -18.18 -12.82
CA ARG A 84 0.44 -19.42 -13.08
C ARG A 84 0.61 -19.63 -14.58
N SER A 85 1.68 -20.32 -14.96
CA SER A 85 1.90 -20.67 -16.37
C SER A 85 0.88 -21.73 -16.83
N HIS A 86 0.40 -21.64 -18.07
CA HIS A 86 -0.40 -22.69 -18.68
C HIS A 86 0.34 -24.05 -18.71
N ALA A 87 1.67 -24.03 -18.85
CA ALA A 87 2.49 -25.25 -18.82
C ALA A 87 2.52 -25.94 -17.45
N SER A 88 2.10 -25.25 -16.38
CA SER A 88 2.08 -25.80 -15.02
C SER A 88 0.77 -26.53 -14.67
N LEU A 89 -0.21 -26.54 -15.59
CA LEU A 89 -1.48 -27.22 -15.39
C LEU A 89 -1.29 -28.73 -15.18
N GLY A 90 -1.89 -29.26 -14.11
CA GLY A 90 -1.76 -30.67 -13.72
C GLY A 90 -0.54 -30.99 -12.84
N SER A 91 0.32 -29.99 -12.58
CA SER A 91 1.40 -30.15 -11.60
C SER A 91 0.84 -30.08 -10.18
N LYS A 92 0.77 -31.23 -9.50
CA LYS A 92 0.21 -31.34 -8.14
C LYS A 92 0.80 -30.33 -7.14
N PRO A 93 2.12 -30.06 -7.11
CA PRO A 93 2.69 -29.04 -6.22
C PRO A 93 2.19 -27.63 -6.53
N VAL A 94 2.10 -27.27 -7.82
CA VAL A 94 1.64 -25.95 -8.26
C VAL A 94 0.15 -25.77 -7.99
N ASP A 95 -0.66 -26.79 -8.23
CA ASP A 95 -2.10 -26.77 -7.93
C ASP A 95 -2.36 -26.62 -6.43
N SER A 96 -1.54 -27.29 -5.60
CA SER A 96 -1.62 -27.18 -4.14
C SER A 96 -1.24 -25.77 -3.66
N LEU A 97 -0.14 -25.21 -4.18
CA LEU A 97 0.29 -23.84 -3.85
C LEU A 97 -0.74 -22.80 -4.32
N TYR A 98 -1.26 -22.93 -5.54
CA TYR A 98 -2.30 -22.04 -6.07
C TYR A 98 -3.54 -22.05 -5.18
N SER A 99 -4.01 -23.24 -4.80
CA SER A 99 -5.17 -23.39 -3.92
C SER A 99 -4.93 -22.79 -2.54
N LEU A 100 -3.72 -22.97 -1.98
CA LEU A 100 -3.33 -22.37 -0.71
C LEU A 100 -3.32 -20.84 -0.77
N LEU A 101 -2.65 -20.27 -1.77
CA LEU A 101 -2.59 -18.82 -1.97
C LEU A 101 -3.99 -18.23 -2.15
N PHE A 102 -4.82 -18.86 -2.98
CA PHE A 102 -6.19 -18.39 -3.21
C PHE A 102 -7.02 -18.45 -1.92
N LYS A 103 -6.90 -19.53 -1.14
CA LYS A 103 -7.62 -19.65 0.14
C LYS A 103 -7.17 -18.61 1.15
N THR A 104 -5.86 -18.40 1.31
CA THR A 104 -5.30 -17.47 2.30
C THR A 104 -5.61 -16.02 1.95
N LEU A 105 -5.41 -15.62 0.69
CA LEU A 105 -5.58 -14.23 0.26
C LEU A 105 -7.06 -13.80 0.21
N ARG A 106 -7.99 -14.74 0.01
CA ARG A 106 -9.42 -14.45 0.02
C ARG A 106 -9.99 -14.11 1.41
N ILE A 107 -9.30 -14.52 2.47
CA ILE A 107 -9.73 -14.28 3.87
C ILE A 107 -9.38 -12.86 4.33
N SER A 108 -8.31 -12.27 3.80
CA SER A 108 -7.80 -10.95 4.20
C SER A 108 -8.59 -9.75 3.66
N ALA A 109 -9.73 -9.97 2.98
CA ALA A 109 -10.58 -8.93 2.39
C ALA A 109 -11.80 -8.57 3.25
N THR A 110 -11.87 -9.05 4.49
CA THR A 110 -12.96 -8.82 5.46
C THR A 110 -12.45 -8.00 6.62
#